data_AF-A0A918R6K7-F1
#
_entry.id   AF-A0A918R6K7-F1
#
_cell.length_a   1.000
_cell.length_b   1.000
_cell.length_c   1.000
_cell.angle_alpha   90.00
_cell.angle_beta   90.00
_cell.angle_gamma   90.00
#
_symmetry.space_group_name_H-M   'P 1'
#
loop_
_entity.id
_entity.type
_entity.pdbx_description
1 polymer ?
#
loop_
_entity_poly.entity_id
_entity_poly.type
_entity_poly.pdbx_seq_one_letter_code
_entity_poly.pdbx_strand_id
1 'polypeptide(L)'
;MKKIYFIFILTLTASFANAQWAGFTNTGGDELWSNDANWAFPGGVTELAPGQKIDIYQGPTTVTLDEAYTAKGLKMPANKAESFTLTGAEKLIIDIADGTQGNDVSGLKAIANDSSDPTTLTLDCDVTIANTATIDQFKGVSVCNINGHPDSKVIFDSSKTLEIAGTGTTSFWGFGEFHVNGTLIGAQGILVGGGAGGGILYLGSSTSDVSGFTGALTLANESELTLQSNGSSTINNIKVQLNGNVGKLTLESENVLNSNEIRVSTKAGQAFILNMFVNANQTLQGIKIKGDGSTLNLNIGSGVTSVAFGANNANWHANSIINIIGYKEGVVKFGTDNTSLNGGAYLANIRIDGQQAPMGEPLSLDAEGNLIGAASLVLSTEKHNAFQFSMYPNPVKEIINFNTKEPLASAKVYDLLGKEVLKISQPISNINVSSLNRGLYVLQLEAKNGGLVTRKFIKE
;
A
#
# COMPACT_ATOMS: atom_id res chain seq x y z
N MET A 1 82.42 -29.56 -20.60
CA MET A 1 81.09 -29.29 -20.01
C MET A 1 81.16 -27.98 -19.24
N LYS A 2 80.57 -26.89 -19.76
CA LYS A 2 80.42 -25.61 -19.03
C LYS A 2 78.99 -25.55 -18.50
N LYS A 3 78.82 -25.38 -17.19
CA LYS A 3 77.49 -25.19 -16.56
C LYS A 3 77.15 -23.69 -16.61
N ILE A 4 76.03 -23.37 -17.25
CA ILE A 4 75.42 -22.04 -17.27
C ILE A 4 74.39 -22.01 -16.13
N TYR A 5 74.51 -21.06 -15.21
CA TYR A 5 73.50 -20.78 -14.20
C TYR A 5 72.60 -19.65 -14.70
N PHE A 6 71.32 -19.95 -14.91
CA PHE A 6 70.29 -18.96 -15.18
C PHE A 6 69.78 -18.42 -13.84
N ILE A 7 69.96 -17.12 -13.58
CA ILE A 7 69.36 -16.44 -12.43
C ILE A 7 67.99 -15.93 -12.87
N PHE A 8 66.93 -16.50 -12.29
CA PHE A 8 65.58 -15.96 -12.39
C PHE A 8 65.44 -14.82 -11.39
N ILE A 9 65.33 -13.58 -11.86
CA ILE A 9 64.89 -12.44 -11.04
C ILE A 9 63.36 -12.48 -11.03
N LEU A 10 62.79 -12.97 -9.93
CA LEU A 10 61.36 -12.91 -9.65
C LEU A 10 61.04 -11.49 -9.16
N THR A 11 60.51 -10.62 -10.01
CA THR A 11 59.92 -9.35 -9.56
C THR A 11 58.62 -9.66 -8.85
N LEU A 12 58.68 -9.71 -7.52
CA LEU A 12 57.51 -9.81 -6.65
C LEU A 12 56.79 -8.44 -6.67
N THR A 13 55.83 -8.26 -7.59
CA THR A 13 54.88 -7.15 -7.45
C THR A 13 53.94 -7.51 -6.31
N ALA A 14 54.25 -7.00 -5.11
CA ALA A 14 53.32 -7.04 -4.00
C ALA A 14 52.13 -6.12 -4.35
N SER A 15 51.03 -6.70 -4.81
CA SER A 15 49.75 -6.01 -4.84
C SER A 15 49.27 -5.88 -3.40
N PHE A 16 49.59 -4.76 -2.76
CA PHE A 16 48.97 -4.41 -1.49
C PHE A 16 47.50 -4.09 -1.79
N ALA A 17 46.60 -5.03 -1.46
CA ALA A 17 45.19 -4.74 -1.33
C ALA A 17 44.98 -3.90 -0.06
N ASN A 18 45.38 -2.63 -0.12
CA ASN A 18 45.08 -1.67 0.93
C ASN A 18 43.60 -1.29 0.80
N ALA A 19 42.85 -1.38 1.89
CA ALA A 19 41.52 -0.79 1.94
C ALA A 19 41.67 0.74 1.79
N GLN A 20 41.36 1.27 0.60
CA GLN A 20 41.51 2.70 0.30
C GLN A 20 40.19 3.43 0.57
N TRP A 21 40.15 4.17 1.67
CA TRP A 21 39.15 5.20 1.92
C TRP A 21 39.79 6.58 1.70
N ALA A 22 38.99 7.57 1.32
CA ALA A 22 39.35 8.96 1.17
C ALA A 22 38.46 9.82 2.07
N GLY A 23 39.09 10.64 2.91
CA GLY A 23 38.43 11.48 3.89
C GLY A 23 38.22 12.89 3.36
N PHE A 24 36.98 13.36 3.25
CA PHE A 24 36.73 14.77 2.91
C PHE A 24 36.84 15.62 4.17
N THR A 25 37.82 16.52 4.20
CA THR A 25 38.18 17.35 5.36
C THR A 25 37.88 18.83 5.19
N ASN A 26 37.74 19.30 3.94
CA ASN A 26 37.65 20.72 3.59
C ASN A 26 38.84 21.58 4.09
N THR A 27 40.06 21.02 4.16
CA THR A 27 41.22 21.79 4.61
C THR A 27 41.61 22.92 3.64
N GLY A 28 41.28 22.79 2.35
CA GLY A 28 41.42 23.83 1.33
C GLY A 28 40.43 24.99 1.49
N GLY A 29 39.29 24.76 2.17
CA GLY A 29 38.35 25.80 2.60
C GLY A 29 37.38 26.30 1.54
N ASP A 30 37.30 25.65 0.38
CA ASP A 30 36.42 26.01 -0.74
C ASP A 30 35.27 25.01 -0.98
N GLU A 31 35.21 23.93 -0.21
CA GLU A 31 34.16 22.88 -0.28
C GLU A 31 34.09 22.13 -1.62
N LEU A 32 35.05 22.32 -2.53
CA LEU A 32 35.07 21.70 -3.85
C LEU A 32 35.57 20.25 -3.79
N TRP A 33 34.88 19.35 -4.49
CA TRP A 33 35.27 17.94 -4.60
C TRP A 33 36.59 17.80 -5.37
N SER A 34 36.80 18.59 -6.43
CA SER A 34 38.01 18.52 -7.26
C SER A 34 39.26 19.13 -6.60
N ASN A 35 39.17 19.73 -5.41
CA ASN A 35 40.32 20.33 -4.73
C ASN A 35 41.05 19.27 -3.88
N ASP A 36 42.23 18.85 -4.34
CA ASP A 36 43.09 17.87 -3.64
C ASP A 36 43.39 18.25 -2.18
N ALA A 37 43.45 19.55 -1.85
CA ALA A 37 43.70 20.01 -0.48
C ALA A 37 42.52 19.72 0.46
N ASN A 38 41.33 19.41 -0.05
CA ASN A 38 40.18 19.04 0.75
C ASN A 38 40.20 17.57 1.18
N TRP A 39 41.09 16.75 0.64
CA TRP A 39 41.12 15.31 0.87
C TRP A 39 42.23 14.88 1.82
N ALA A 40 41.94 13.88 2.65
CA ALA A 40 42.90 13.18 3.50
C ALA A 40 42.89 11.69 3.17
N PHE A 41 44.08 11.10 3.03
CA PHE A 41 44.23 9.70 2.62
C PHE A 41 45.05 8.88 3.64
N PRO A 42 44.72 7.59 3.85
CA PRO A 42 45.56 6.67 4.60
C PRO A 42 46.68 6.07 3.73
N GLY A 43 47.81 5.73 4.36
CA GLY A 43 48.70 4.66 3.88
C GLY A 43 49.41 4.86 2.54
N GLY A 44 49.77 6.10 2.17
CA GLY A 44 50.63 6.38 1.01
C GLY A 44 49.90 6.64 -0.32
N VAL A 45 48.57 6.73 -0.30
CA VAL A 45 47.79 7.34 -1.39
C VAL A 45 47.94 8.86 -1.32
N THR A 46 48.04 9.53 -2.46
CA THR A 46 48.27 10.98 -2.55
C THR A 46 47.19 11.75 -3.30
N GLU A 47 46.25 11.06 -3.95
CA GLU A 47 45.19 11.67 -4.76
C GLU A 47 43.90 10.85 -4.68
N LEU A 48 42.78 11.49 -4.99
CA LEU A 48 41.47 10.86 -5.02
C LEU A 48 41.31 10.02 -6.30
N ALA A 49 41.52 8.71 -6.20
CA ALA A 49 41.31 7.80 -7.32
C ALA A 49 39.84 7.32 -7.39
N PRO A 50 39.29 7.01 -8.57
CA PRO A 50 37.99 6.35 -8.68
C PRO A 50 37.95 5.02 -7.93
N GLY A 51 36.80 4.69 -7.36
CA GLY A 51 36.57 3.43 -6.64
C GLY A 51 37.08 3.43 -5.20
N GLN A 52 37.30 4.61 -4.60
CA GLN A 52 37.57 4.70 -3.17
C GLN A 52 36.25 4.79 -2.38
N LYS A 53 36.30 4.41 -1.11
CA LYS A 53 35.23 4.71 -0.16
C LYS A 53 35.41 6.14 0.34
N ILE A 54 34.33 6.90 0.40
CA ILE A 54 34.34 8.29 0.84
C ILE A 54 33.88 8.35 2.30
N ASP A 55 34.73 8.88 3.17
CA ASP A 55 34.42 9.16 4.57
C ASP A 55 34.32 10.68 4.77
N ILE A 56 33.19 11.16 5.29
CA ILE A 56 33.00 12.58 5.62
C ILE A 56 33.66 12.85 6.98
N TYR A 57 34.45 13.92 7.13
CA TYR A 57 34.98 14.28 8.45
C TYR A 57 33.97 15.10 9.25
N GLN A 58 34.23 15.26 10.55
CA GLN A 58 33.34 15.98 11.46
C GLN A 58 33.11 17.44 11.06
N GLY A 59 34.12 18.15 10.55
CA GLY A 59 34.03 19.60 10.30
C GLY A 59 33.14 20.03 9.13
N PRO A 60 33.27 19.44 7.93
CA PRO A 60 32.48 19.85 6.77
C PRO A 60 30.98 19.61 6.97
N THR A 61 30.15 20.58 6.62
CA THR A 61 28.68 20.43 6.54
C THR A 61 28.18 20.41 5.10
N THR A 62 29.00 20.81 4.15
CA THR A 62 28.68 20.86 2.73
C THR A 62 29.88 20.44 1.90
N VAL A 63 29.61 19.79 0.76
CA VAL A 63 30.56 19.56 -0.33
C VAL A 63 29.87 19.80 -1.65
N THR A 64 30.56 20.45 -2.58
CA THR A 64 30.14 20.62 -3.97
C THR A 64 30.83 19.59 -4.85
N LEU A 65 30.05 18.64 -5.37
CA LEU A 65 30.45 17.70 -6.42
C LEU A 65 30.51 18.45 -7.75
N ASP A 66 31.69 18.97 -8.07
CA ASP A 66 32.02 19.73 -9.27
C ASP A 66 32.72 18.89 -10.36
N GLU A 67 32.90 17.60 -10.10
CA GLU A 67 33.29 16.60 -11.08
C GLU A 67 32.55 15.28 -10.83
N ALA A 68 32.23 14.53 -11.90
CA ALA A 68 31.60 13.23 -11.76
C ALA A 68 32.56 12.22 -11.09
N TYR A 69 32.07 11.48 -10.11
CA TYR A 69 32.90 10.56 -9.34
C TYR A 69 32.24 9.18 -9.17
N THR A 70 33.07 8.13 -9.22
CA THR A 70 32.63 6.76 -8.92
C THR A 70 33.23 6.32 -7.60
N ALA A 71 32.39 6.16 -6.58
CA ALA A 71 32.76 5.69 -5.24
C ALA A 71 32.43 4.20 -5.04
N LYS A 72 33.06 3.58 -4.03
CA LYS A 72 32.65 2.28 -3.47
C LYS A 72 31.73 2.41 -2.25
N GLY A 73 31.53 3.63 -1.77
CA GLY A 73 30.65 3.95 -0.65
C GLY A 73 30.82 5.40 -0.21
N LEU A 74 29.83 5.94 0.49
CA LEU A 74 29.81 7.24 1.13
C LEU A 74 29.38 7.06 2.58
N LYS A 75 30.19 7.53 3.53
CA LYS A 75 29.93 7.32 4.95
C LYS A 75 30.02 8.63 5.72
N MET A 76 28.97 8.90 6.49
CA MET A 76 28.96 9.86 7.58
C MET A 76 29.39 9.16 8.88
N PRO A 77 30.36 9.69 9.62
CA PRO A 77 30.99 8.98 10.74
C PRO A 77 30.13 9.04 12.00
N ALA A 78 30.43 8.16 12.95
CA ALA A 78 29.64 8.00 14.17
C ALA A 78 29.62 9.23 15.10
N ASN A 79 30.63 10.08 15.00
CA ASN A 79 30.78 11.28 15.83
C ASN A 79 30.42 12.59 15.08
N LYS A 80 29.64 12.50 14.00
CA LYS A 80 29.20 13.67 13.23
C LYS A 80 27.96 14.31 13.89
N ALA A 81 28.12 15.46 14.54
CA ALA A 81 27.02 16.13 15.24
C ALA A 81 26.13 17.01 14.34
N GLU A 82 26.64 17.49 13.20
CA GLU A 82 25.84 18.29 12.25
C GLU A 82 25.34 17.48 11.05
N SER A 83 24.26 17.95 10.43
CA SER A 83 23.84 17.43 9.13
C SER A 83 24.85 17.77 8.03
N PHE A 84 24.89 16.97 6.98
CA PHE A 84 25.80 17.11 5.86
C PHE A 84 25.04 17.12 4.53
N THR A 85 25.46 17.98 3.59
CA THR A 85 24.90 18.03 2.23
C THR A 85 26.00 17.82 1.18
N LEU A 86 25.82 16.83 0.31
CA LEU A 86 26.55 16.75 -0.95
C LEU A 86 25.69 17.39 -2.04
N THR A 87 26.08 18.56 -2.52
CA THR A 87 25.40 19.28 -3.60
C THR A 87 26.22 19.20 -4.89
N GLY A 88 25.63 19.56 -6.02
CA GLY A 88 26.35 19.66 -7.30
C GLY A 88 25.47 19.40 -8.51
N ALA A 89 26.00 19.79 -9.67
CA ALA A 89 25.41 19.47 -10.98
C ALA A 89 25.91 18.11 -11.50
N GLU A 90 27.04 17.64 -11.00
CA GLU A 90 27.64 16.38 -11.42
C GLU A 90 27.01 15.18 -10.73
N LYS A 91 27.26 13.99 -11.29
CA LYS A 91 26.68 12.74 -10.84
C LYS A 91 27.64 11.96 -9.94
N LEU A 92 27.14 11.48 -8.81
CA LEU A 92 27.81 10.49 -7.97
C LEU A 92 27.35 9.08 -8.36
N ILE A 93 28.29 8.23 -8.76
CA ILE A 93 28.05 6.80 -8.95
C ILE A 93 28.61 6.07 -7.74
N ILE A 94 27.81 5.24 -7.08
CA ILE A 94 28.26 4.38 -6.00
C ILE A 94 28.07 2.94 -6.43
N ASP A 95 29.16 2.32 -6.92
CA ASP A 95 29.16 0.93 -7.37
C ASP A 95 29.89 0.04 -6.37
N ILE A 96 29.14 -0.66 -5.52
CA ILE A 96 29.65 -1.52 -4.46
C ILE A 96 30.25 -2.86 -4.95
N ALA A 97 30.42 -3.08 -6.26
CA ALA A 97 31.01 -4.32 -6.83
C ALA A 97 32.32 -4.75 -6.14
N ASP A 98 32.52 -6.07 -6.04
CA ASP A 98 33.73 -6.75 -5.51
C ASP A 98 34.01 -6.67 -4.00
N GLY A 99 33.07 -6.20 -3.18
CA GLY A 99 33.16 -6.36 -1.72
C GLY A 99 32.83 -7.77 -1.24
N THR A 100 33.60 -8.35 -0.31
CA THR A 100 33.19 -9.57 0.42
C THR A 100 31.87 -9.29 1.15
N GLN A 101 30.78 -9.85 0.62
CA GLN A 101 29.42 -9.64 1.11
C GLN A 101 29.21 -10.41 2.42
N GLY A 102 29.36 -9.70 3.55
CA GLY A 102 29.06 -10.23 4.89
C GLY A 102 27.59 -10.02 5.26
N ASN A 103 26.99 -11.05 5.86
CA ASN A 103 25.68 -11.00 6.51
C ASN A 103 25.70 -9.95 7.65
N ASP A 104 24.91 -8.90 7.53
CA ASP A 104 24.40 -7.97 8.56
C ASP A 104 25.33 -7.18 9.49
N VAL A 105 26.66 -7.32 9.44
CA VAL A 105 27.55 -6.46 10.27
C VAL A 105 28.85 -6.03 9.57
N SER A 106 29.19 -6.62 8.42
CA SER A 106 30.52 -6.45 7.77
C SER A 106 30.49 -6.25 6.25
N GLY A 107 29.32 -6.12 5.62
CA GLY A 107 29.18 -5.86 4.19
C GLY A 107 29.52 -4.43 3.77
N LEU A 108 29.89 -4.22 2.51
CA LEU A 108 30.04 -2.88 1.93
C LEU A 108 28.69 -2.15 1.95
N LYS A 109 28.71 -0.89 2.41
CA LYS A 109 27.56 0.02 2.39
C LYS A 109 27.78 1.08 1.32
N ALA A 110 26.79 1.29 0.45
CA ALA A 110 26.89 2.34 -0.56
C ALA A 110 26.77 3.73 0.09
N ILE A 111 25.86 3.88 1.05
CA ILE A 111 25.61 5.07 1.84
C ILE A 111 25.40 4.62 3.29
N ALA A 112 26.16 5.21 4.21
CA ALA A 112 26.02 4.96 5.64
C ALA A 112 25.95 6.27 6.39
N ASN A 113 24.91 6.46 7.20
CA ASN A 113 24.85 7.48 8.22
C ASN A 113 25.04 6.79 9.59
N ASP A 114 26.29 6.74 10.06
CA ASP A 114 26.62 6.09 11.34
C ASP A 114 26.52 7.05 12.54
N SER A 115 26.19 8.34 12.34
CA SER A 115 26.14 9.39 13.38
C SER A 115 25.26 9.00 14.56
N SER A 116 25.83 9.05 15.78
CA SER A 116 25.08 8.86 17.03
C SER A 116 24.13 10.01 17.36
N ASP A 117 24.31 11.17 16.72
CA ASP A 117 23.44 12.34 16.84
C ASP A 117 22.33 12.31 15.78
N PRO A 118 21.16 12.94 16.04
CA PRO A 118 20.05 13.03 15.09
C PRO A 118 20.38 13.97 13.92
N THR A 119 20.99 13.43 12.87
CA THR A 119 21.54 14.20 11.75
C THR A 119 21.03 13.71 10.40
N THR A 120 21.06 14.59 9.41
CA THR A 120 20.63 14.31 8.04
C THR A 120 21.82 14.29 7.09
N LEU A 121 21.90 13.26 6.25
CA LEU A 121 22.74 13.23 5.06
C LEU A 121 21.86 13.57 3.85
N THR A 122 22.07 14.74 3.24
CA THR A 122 21.36 15.17 2.04
C THR A 122 22.22 14.98 0.80
N LEU A 123 21.64 14.37 -0.22
CA LEU A 123 22.20 14.17 -1.55
C LEU A 123 21.43 15.07 -2.53
N ASP A 124 21.98 16.26 -2.75
CA ASP A 124 21.53 17.29 -3.69
C ASP A 124 22.36 17.23 -4.99
N CYS A 125 22.54 16.01 -5.48
CA CYS A 125 23.15 15.68 -6.77
C CYS A 125 22.47 14.43 -7.34
N ASP A 126 22.64 14.17 -8.62
CA ASP A 126 22.17 12.90 -9.18
C ASP A 126 23.02 11.75 -8.62
N VAL A 127 22.36 10.67 -8.22
CA VAL A 127 23.02 9.51 -7.63
C VAL A 127 22.61 8.24 -8.37
N THR A 128 23.60 7.48 -8.83
CA THR A 128 23.40 6.10 -9.26
C THR A 128 23.95 5.18 -8.19
N ILE A 129 23.10 4.34 -7.62
CA ILE A 129 23.52 3.24 -6.78
C ILE A 129 23.54 2.00 -7.64
N ALA A 130 24.70 1.38 -7.76
CA ALA A 130 24.90 0.17 -8.54
C ALA A 130 25.43 -0.99 -7.71
N ASN A 131 25.01 -2.21 -8.07
CA ASN A 131 25.68 -3.43 -7.65
C ASN A 131 25.95 -4.31 -8.89
N THR A 132 27.14 -4.16 -9.48
CA THR A 132 27.47 -4.81 -10.76
C THR A 132 28.06 -6.23 -10.62
N ALA A 133 28.24 -6.75 -9.39
CA ALA A 133 28.76 -8.11 -9.16
C ALA A 133 27.66 -9.21 -9.14
N THR A 134 27.99 -10.43 -9.60
CA THR A 134 27.05 -11.57 -9.72
C THR A 134 26.61 -12.16 -8.37
N ILE A 135 25.32 -11.94 -8.06
CA ILE A 135 24.28 -12.76 -7.39
C ILE A 135 24.70 -13.85 -6.38
N ASP A 136 24.33 -13.64 -5.12
CA ASP A 136 23.63 -14.66 -4.32
C ASP A 136 22.25 -14.11 -3.94
N GLN A 137 21.20 -14.91 -4.14
CA GLN A 137 19.83 -14.46 -4.43
C GLN A 137 19.07 -13.80 -3.27
N PHE A 138 19.64 -13.70 -2.07
CA PHE A 138 18.96 -13.13 -0.91
C PHE A 138 19.90 -12.44 0.11
N LYS A 139 21.16 -12.19 -0.24
CA LYS A 139 22.03 -11.39 0.62
C LYS A 139 21.78 -9.92 0.32
N GLY A 140 20.79 -9.35 1.02
CA GLY A 140 20.47 -7.93 0.92
C GLY A 140 21.73 -7.12 1.13
N VAL A 141 22.20 -6.43 0.09
CA VAL A 141 23.31 -5.51 0.29
C VAL A 141 22.76 -4.29 0.99
N SER A 142 23.35 -4.01 2.15
CA SER A 142 23.16 -2.82 2.97
C SER A 142 23.59 -1.56 2.24
N VAL A 143 22.92 -1.23 1.15
CA VAL A 143 23.24 -0.10 0.30
C VAL A 143 23.04 1.19 1.08
N CYS A 144 21.92 1.37 1.77
CA CYS A 144 21.66 2.57 2.56
C CYS A 144 21.37 2.16 4.00
N ASN A 145 22.17 2.65 4.95
CA ASN A 145 22.00 2.34 6.36
C ASN A 145 22.08 3.57 7.26
N ILE A 146 21.24 3.57 8.31
CA ILE A 146 21.29 4.52 9.42
C ILE A 146 21.49 3.76 10.73
N ASN A 147 22.65 3.93 11.35
CA ASN A 147 23.09 3.09 12.47
C ASN A 147 23.19 3.82 13.81
N GLY A 148 23.33 5.15 13.81
CA GLY A 148 23.65 5.84 15.05
C GLY A 148 22.46 6.45 15.81
N HIS A 149 21.38 6.87 15.13
CA HIS A 149 20.20 7.45 15.80
C HIS A 149 18.87 7.23 15.02
N PRO A 150 17.72 6.97 15.69
CA PRO A 150 16.42 6.79 15.04
C PRO A 150 15.85 8.05 14.36
N ASP A 151 16.20 9.24 14.85
CA ASP A 151 15.76 10.50 14.21
C ASP A 151 16.67 10.94 13.05
N SER A 152 17.71 10.17 12.73
CA SER A 152 18.61 10.47 11.60
C SER A 152 17.96 10.15 10.26
N LYS A 153 18.42 10.85 9.22
CA LYS A 153 17.84 10.75 7.87
C LYS A 153 18.91 10.63 6.79
N VAL A 154 18.50 10.03 5.67
CA VAL A 154 19.17 10.18 4.37
C VAL A 154 18.14 10.69 3.38
N ILE A 155 18.43 11.80 2.70
CA ILE A 155 17.51 12.46 1.77
C ILE A 155 18.16 12.56 0.41
N PHE A 156 17.52 12.04 -0.63
CA PHE A 156 17.79 12.36 -2.02
C PHE A 156 16.87 13.50 -2.42
N ASP A 157 17.44 14.63 -2.84
CA ASP A 157 16.70 15.88 -3.03
C ASP A 157 15.60 15.78 -4.10
N SER A 158 14.57 16.61 -3.96
CA SER A 158 13.39 16.67 -4.83
C SER A 158 13.68 17.01 -6.29
N SER A 159 14.81 17.66 -6.57
CA SER A 159 15.21 18.06 -7.93
C SER A 159 16.13 17.05 -8.62
N LYS A 160 16.49 15.96 -7.95
CA LYS A 160 17.54 15.03 -8.37
C LYS A 160 17.00 13.66 -8.74
N THR A 161 17.83 12.88 -9.41
CA THR A 161 17.52 11.50 -9.76
C THR A 161 18.28 10.53 -8.88
N LEU A 162 17.55 9.57 -8.29
CA LEU A 162 18.11 8.34 -7.76
C LEU A 162 17.88 7.20 -8.76
N GLU A 163 18.97 6.64 -9.27
CA GLU A 163 18.95 5.43 -10.09
C GLU A 163 19.38 4.23 -9.24
N ILE A 164 18.54 3.19 -9.20
CA ILE A 164 18.87 1.88 -8.61
C ILE A 164 19.23 0.91 -9.75
N ALA A 165 20.53 0.79 -10.02
CA ALA A 165 21.10 0.07 -11.15
C ALA A 165 21.71 -1.29 -10.77
N GLY A 166 21.69 -2.26 -11.69
CA GLY A 166 22.27 -3.59 -11.52
C GLY A 166 21.23 -4.70 -11.49
N THR A 167 21.61 -5.89 -11.01
CA THR A 167 20.81 -7.12 -11.17
C THR A 167 20.38 -7.78 -9.86
N GLY A 168 20.67 -7.16 -8.70
CA GLY A 168 20.38 -7.71 -7.36
C GLY A 168 19.16 -7.09 -6.67
N THR A 169 19.29 -6.88 -5.36
CA THR A 169 18.33 -6.13 -4.53
C THR A 169 19.08 -5.11 -3.69
N THR A 170 18.56 -3.88 -3.63
CA THR A 170 19.08 -2.76 -2.84
C THR A 170 18.30 -2.65 -1.54
N SER A 171 18.97 -2.76 -0.38
CA SER A 171 18.30 -2.63 0.92
C SER A 171 18.45 -1.24 1.55
N PHE A 172 17.34 -0.75 2.10
CA PHE A 172 17.23 0.45 2.93
C PHE A 172 16.84 0.00 4.34
N TRP A 173 17.76 0.08 5.30
CA TRP A 173 17.55 -0.49 6.65
C TRP A 173 18.26 0.32 7.73
N GLY A 174 17.88 0.09 8.99
CA GLY A 174 18.39 0.83 10.13
C GLY A 174 17.30 1.68 10.77
N PHE A 175 17.66 2.41 11.82
CA PHE A 175 16.69 3.01 12.74
C PHE A 175 16.02 4.29 12.21
N GLY A 176 16.60 4.94 11.20
CA GLY A 176 16.15 6.23 10.69
C GLY A 176 15.32 6.17 9.41
N GLU A 177 15.18 7.33 8.77
CA GLU A 177 14.34 7.50 7.58
C GLU A 177 15.16 7.72 6.30
N PHE A 178 14.71 7.07 5.22
CA PHE A 178 15.22 7.27 3.87
C PHE A 178 14.16 7.97 3.03
N HIS A 179 14.50 9.13 2.45
CA HIS A 179 13.58 9.92 1.63
C HIS A 179 14.13 10.03 0.21
N VAL A 180 13.41 9.49 -0.76
CA VAL A 180 13.70 9.69 -2.19
C VAL A 180 12.72 10.71 -2.74
N ASN A 181 12.99 11.99 -2.50
CA ASN A 181 12.04 13.06 -2.82
C ASN A 181 12.01 13.44 -4.30
N GLY A 182 13.04 13.05 -5.06
CA GLY A 182 13.21 13.36 -6.47
C GLY A 182 12.63 12.30 -7.41
N THR A 183 13.30 12.11 -8.55
CA THR A 183 12.95 11.09 -9.54
C THR A 183 13.56 9.74 -9.15
N LEU A 184 12.78 8.66 -9.22
CA LEU A 184 13.28 7.30 -8.99
C LEU A 184 13.24 6.49 -10.30
N ILE A 185 14.39 5.93 -10.68
CA ILE A 185 14.49 5.05 -11.86
C ILE A 185 15.26 3.76 -11.53
N GLY A 186 15.07 2.74 -12.36
CA GLY A 186 15.85 1.51 -12.33
C GLY A 186 15.02 0.24 -12.21
N ALA A 187 15.65 -0.89 -12.53
CA ALA A 187 14.98 -2.20 -12.58
C ALA A 187 15.37 -3.12 -11.41
N GLN A 188 16.37 -2.74 -10.61
CA GLN A 188 16.81 -3.53 -9.47
C GLN A 188 15.76 -3.50 -8.36
N GLY A 189 15.53 -4.63 -7.70
CA GLY A 189 14.57 -4.71 -6.60
C GLY A 189 15.00 -3.86 -5.40
N ILE A 190 14.03 -3.37 -4.64
CA ILE A 190 14.24 -2.69 -3.36
C ILE A 190 13.74 -3.59 -2.23
N LEU A 191 14.55 -3.70 -1.17
CA LEU A 191 14.19 -4.27 0.12
C LEU A 191 14.14 -3.16 1.17
N VAL A 192 13.04 -3.07 1.90
CA VAL A 192 12.92 -2.18 3.05
C VAL A 192 13.13 -3.01 4.32
N GLY A 193 14.12 -2.62 5.12
CA GLY A 193 14.64 -3.39 6.26
C GLY A 193 15.62 -4.49 5.84
N GLY A 194 15.80 -5.49 6.71
CA GLY A 194 16.70 -6.63 6.47
C GLY A 194 17.64 -6.97 7.62
N GLY A 195 17.88 -6.02 8.55
CA GLY A 195 18.67 -6.20 9.77
C GLY A 195 17.95 -5.73 11.04
N ALA A 196 18.66 -5.59 12.16
CA ALA A 196 18.10 -5.04 13.40
C ALA A 196 17.69 -3.57 13.22
N GLY A 197 16.52 -3.18 13.73
CA GLY A 197 16.01 -1.80 13.69
C GLY A 197 15.00 -1.47 12.58
N GLY A 198 14.62 -2.43 11.73
CA GLY A 198 13.62 -2.21 10.68
C GLY A 198 14.16 -1.36 9.52
N GLY A 199 13.26 -0.66 8.82
CA GLY A 199 13.61 0.32 7.81
C GLY A 199 12.40 1.15 7.41
N ILE A 200 12.55 2.47 7.33
CA ILE A 200 11.49 3.42 6.95
C ILE A 200 11.91 4.11 5.65
N LEU A 201 11.19 3.80 4.56
CA LEU A 201 11.49 4.32 3.23
C LEU A 201 10.30 5.09 2.67
N TYR A 202 10.54 6.33 2.28
CA TYR A 202 9.64 7.17 1.52
C TYR A 202 10.13 7.22 0.07
N LEU A 203 9.35 6.62 -0.84
CA LEU A 203 9.60 6.70 -2.28
C LEU A 203 8.68 7.73 -2.90
N GLY A 204 9.30 8.80 -3.37
CA GLY A 204 8.66 9.92 -3.98
C GLY A 204 8.08 10.93 -2.99
N SER A 205 7.65 12.05 -3.56
CA SER A 205 7.00 13.18 -2.94
C SER A 205 5.86 13.66 -3.86
N SER A 206 5.15 14.72 -3.46
CA SER A 206 4.12 15.34 -4.31
C SER A 206 4.63 15.91 -5.65
N THR A 207 5.95 15.94 -5.88
CA THR A 207 6.55 16.40 -7.14
C THR A 207 7.31 15.31 -7.88
N SER A 208 7.43 14.10 -7.31
CA SER A 208 8.26 13.03 -7.88
C SER A 208 7.64 12.34 -9.08
N ASP A 209 8.50 12.04 -10.05
CA ASP A 209 8.25 11.00 -11.04
C ASP A 209 8.87 9.68 -10.56
N VAL A 210 8.01 8.66 -10.44
CA VAL A 210 8.36 7.30 -10.00
C VAL A 210 8.13 6.26 -11.09
N SER A 211 7.73 6.70 -12.29
CA SER A 211 7.32 5.81 -13.39
C SER A 211 8.47 5.04 -14.03
N GLY A 212 9.71 5.54 -13.88
CA GLY A 212 10.92 4.89 -14.37
C GLY A 212 11.43 3.74 -13.52
N PHE A 213 10.81 3.47 -12.36
CA PHE A 213 11.16 2.34 -11.51
C PHE A 213 10.32 1.09 -11.83
N THR A 214 10.99 -0.03 -12.07
CA THR A 214 10.36 -1.31 -12.44
C THR A 214 10.79 -2.48 -11.56
N GLY A 215 11.59 -2.23 -10.53
CA GLY A 215 12.06 -3.26 -9.60
C GLY A 215 10.96 -3.76 -8.66
N ALA A 216 11.10 -4.98 -8.13
CA ALA A 216 10.20 -5.48 -7.08
C ALA A 216 10.39 -4.70 -5.78
N LEU A 217 9.32 -4.52 -4.99
CA LEU A 217 9.36 -3.92 -3.65
C LEU A 217 9.14 -5.00 -2.60
N THR A 218 10.08 -5.17 -1.69
CA THR A 218 10.01 -6.17 -0.62
C THR A 218 10.10 -5.48 0.74
N LEU A 219 9.20 -5.85 1.66
CA LEU A 219 9.19 -5.40 3.04
C LEU A 219 9.71 -6.52 3.94
N ALA A 220 10.73 -6.23 4.75
CA ALA A 220 11.20 -7.11 5.83
C ALA A 220 10.36 -6.92 7.10
N ASN A 221 10.79 -7.51 8.22
CA ASN A 221 10.07 -7.38 9.49
C ASN A 221 10.18 -5.94 10.01
N GLU A 222 9.06 -5.41 10.52
CA GLU A 222 8.96 -4.06 11.08
C GLU A 222 9.46 -2.98 10.11
N SER A 223 9.20 -3.17 8.82
CA SER A 223 9.53 -2.19 7.79
C SER A 223 8.33 -1.36 7.38
N GLU A 224 8.59 -0.10 7.02
CA GLU A 224 7.60 0.85 6.55
C GLU A 224 7.99 1.40 5.18
N LEU A 225 7.06 1.31 4.24
CA LEU A 225 7.20 1.86 2.89
C LEU A 225 6.06 2.83 2.62
N THR A 226 6.39 4.07 2.29
CA THR A 226 5.44 5.08 1.83
C THR A 226 5.69 5.38 0.36
N LEU A 227 4.65 5.33 -0.46
CA LEU A 227 4.69 5.65 -1.88
C LEU A 227 3.91 6.93 -2.15
N GLN A 228 4.57 7.90 -2.77
CA GLN A 228 3.97 9.15 -3.22
C GLN A 228 4.46 9.49 -4.63
N SER A 229 3.66 10.22 -5.38
CA SER A 229 4.03 10.76 -6.69
C SER A 229 3.39 12.10 -6.98
N ASN A 230 3.77 12.70 -8.10
CA ASN A 230 3.16 13.91 -8.68
C ASN A 230 1.69 13.77 -9.13
N GLY A 231 1.02 12.66 -8.83
CA GLY A 231 -0.38 12.39 -9.19
C GLY A 231 -0.60 11.90 -10.63
N SER A 232 0.44 11.91 -11.47
CA SER A 232 0.39 11.37 -12.84
C SER A 232 1.32 10.17 -13.05
N SER A 233 2.27 9.96 -12.14
CA SER A 233 3.26 8.89 -12.22
C SER A 233 2.85 7.69 -11.37
N THR A 234 3.04 6.49 -11.92
CA THR A 234 2.68 5.22 -11.31
C THR A 234 3.84 4.24 -11.36
N ILE A 235 4.12 3.56 -10.24
CA ILE A 235 5.00 2.39 -10.22
C ILE A 235 4.21 1.18 -10.75
N ASN A 236 4.54 0.75 -11.97
CA ASN A 236 3.74 -0.22 -12.71
C ASN A 236 4.33 -1.63 -12.73
N ASN A 237 3.47 -2.63 -12.75
CA ASN A 237 3.79 -4.04 -13.02
C ASN A 237 4.79 -4.67 -12.04
N ILE A 238 4.87 -4.12 -10.82
CA ILE A 238 5.78 -4.63 -9.80
C ILE A 238 5.08 -5.60 -8.86
N LYS A 239 5.87 -6.46 -8.24
CA LYS A 239 5.46 -7.26 -7.09
C LYS A 239 5.76 -6.48 -5.82
N VAL A 240 4.77 -6.34 -4.94
CA VAL A 240 4.97 -5.88 -3.57
C VAL A 240 4.83 -7.09 -2.64
N GLN A 241 5.85 -7.38 -1.82
CA GLN A 241 5.83 -8.55 -0.95
C GLN A 241 6.26 -8.22 0.48
N LEU A 242 5.46 -8.64 1.45
CA LEU A 242 5.89 -8.70 2.85
C LEU A 242 6.57 -10.05 3.14
N ASN A 243 7.84 -10.03 3.53
CA ASN A 243 8.65 -11.20 3.89
C ASN A 243 9.04 -11.27 5.38
N GLY A 244 8.66 -10.30 6.21
CA GLY A 244 8.80 -10.35 7.68
C GLY A 244 7.46 -10.33 8.39
N ASN A 245 7.43 -10.66 9.68
CA ASN A 245 6.19 -10.92 10.42
C ASN A 245 5.21 -9.74 10.39
N VAL A 246 5.71 -8.50 10.46
CA VAL A 246 4.88 -7.29 10.37
C VAL A 246 5.51 -6.32 9.38
N GLY A 247 4.69 -5.61 8.60
CA GLY A 247 5.14 -4.49 7.78
C GLY A 247 4.04 -3.49 7.49
N LYS A 248 4.41 -2.32 6.98
CA LYS A 248 3.50 -1.22 6.66
C LYS A 248 3.74 -0.68 5.26
N LEU A 249 2.66 -0.54 4.49
CA LEU A 249 2.64 0.07 3.17
C LEU A 249 1.67 1.25 3.18
N THR A 250 2.11 2.44 2.80
CA THR A 250 1.27 3.63 2.69
C THR A 250 1.24 4.11 1.24
N LEU A 251 0.05 4.38 0.71
CA LEU A 251 -0.18 4.89 -0.64
C LEU A 251 -0.79 6.29 -0.56
N GLU A 252 0.03 7.32 -0.79
CA GLU A 252 -0.33 8.73 -0.58
C GLU A 252 -0.95 9.39 -1.81
N SER A 253 -0.50 9.02 -3.02
CA SER A 253 -0.99 9.61 -4.27
C SER A 253 -1.93 8.67 -5.03
N GLU A 254 -2.87 9.25 -5.77
CA GLU A 254 -3.82 8.49 -6.59
C GLU A 254 -3.09 7.61 -7.61
N ASN A 255 -3.46 6.33 -7.66
CA ASN A 255 -2.86 5.33 -8.55
C ASN A 255 -1.32 5.31 -8.54
N VAL A 256 -0.69 5.63 -7.40
CA VAL A 256 0.78 5.63 -7.27
C VAL A 256 1.38 4.24 -7.50
N LEU A 257 0.60 3.19 -7.25
CA LEU A 257 1.00 1.80 -7.41
C LEU A 257 0.00 1.05 -8.29
N ASN A 258 0.50 0.43 -9.34
CA ASN A 258 -0.22 -0.57 -10.13
C ASN A 258 0.56 -1.88 -10.06
N SER A 259 0.45 -2.53 -8.90
CA SER A 259 1.17 -3.78 -8.63
C SER A 259 0.52 -4.96 -9.35
N ASN A 260 1.36 -5.84 -9.92
CA ASN A 260 0.92 -7.13 -10.47
C ASN A 260 0.38 -8.07 -9.38
N GLU A 261 0.98 -8.02 -8.19
CA GLU A 261 0.46 -8.66 -7.00
C GLU A 261 0.94 -7.92 -5.73
N ILE A 262 0.03 -7.75 -4.77
CA ILE A 262 0.39 -7.53 -3.37
C ILE A 262 0.37 -8.89 -2.68
N ARG A 263 1.54 -9.34 -2.21
CA ARG A 263 1.73 -10.64 -1.58
C ARG A 263 2.04 -10.50 -0.09
N VAL A 264 1.21 -11.13 0.73
CA VAL A 264 1.54 -11.45 2.12
C VAL A 264 2.12 -12.87 2.14
N SER A 265 3.41 -12.99 2.43
CA SER A 265 4.23 -14.19 2.15
C SER A 265 3.85 -15.43 2.97
N THR A 266 4.45 -16.56 2.59
CA THR A 266 4.29 -17.88 3.19
C THR A 266 5.59 -18.36 3.79
N LYS A 267 5.70 -18.31 5.10
CA LYS A 267 6.60 -19.22 5.82
C LYS A 267 5.72 -20.14 6.65
N ALA A 268 5.84 -21.44 6.43
CA ALA A 268 5.02 -22.43 7.12
C ALA A 268 5.14 -22.24 8.64
N GLY A 269 3.99 -22.20 9.32
CA GLY A 269 3.93 -21.97 10.77
C GLY A 269 4.14 -20.52 11.22
N GLN A 270 4.11 -19.54 10.31
CA GLN A 270 4.20 -18.12 10.65
C GLN A 270 3.03 -17.33 10.06
N ALA A 271 2.43 -16.48 10.89
CA ALA A 271 1.43 -15.50 10.48
C ALA A 271 2.10 -14.14 10.22
N PHE A 272 1.71 -13.51 9.13
CA PHE A 272 2.23 -12.23 8.67
C PHE A 272 1.14 -11.16 8.75
N ILE A 273 1.50 -9.93 9.11
CA ILE A 273 0.57 -8.79 9.19
C ILE A 273 1.09 -7.66 8.30
N LEU A 274 0.36 -7.38 7.21
CA LEU A 274 0.59 -6.20 6.40
C LEU A 274 -0.42 -5.11 6.75
N ASN A 275 0.04 -3.97 7.23
CA ASN A 275 -0.77 -2.78 7.44
C ASN A 275 -0.68 -1.89 6.21
N MET A 276 -1.70 -1.91 5.37
CA MET A 276 -1.80 -1.08 4.17
C MET A 276 -2.66 0.14 4.47
N PHE A 277 -2.13 1.33 4.26
CA PHE A 277 -2.82 2.61 4.37
C PHE A 277 -3.06 3.16 2.97
N VAL A 278 -4.33 3.37 2.62
CA VAL A 278 -4.73 3.93 1.34
C VAL A 278 -5.28 5.32 1.59
N ASN A 279 -4.49 6.35 1.28
CA ASN A 279 -4.85 7.75 1.55
C ASN A 279 -5.42 8.46 0.31
N ALA A 280 -5.21 7.90 -0.88
CA ALA A 280 -5.79 8.34 -2.14
C ALA A 280 -6.33 7.16 -2.96
N ASN A 281 -7.23 7.41 -3.92
CA ASN A 281 -7.87 6.36 -4.73
C ASN A 281 -6.84 5.46 -5.44
N GLN A 282 -7.11 4.15 -5.50
CA GLN A 282 -6.18 3.18 -6.11
C GLN A 282 -6.89 2.21 -7.04
N THR A 283 -6.19 1.85 -8.12
CA THR A 283 -6.48 0.70 -8.97
C THR A 283 -5.28 -0.24 -8.97
N LEU A 284 -5.45 -1.41 -8.35
CA LEU A 284 -4.45 -2.46 -8.16
C LEU A 284 -4.85 -3.72 -8.93
N GLN A 285 -3.92 -4.59 -9.31
CA GLN A 285 -4.29 -5.81 -10.08
C GLN A 285 -4.90 -6.91 -9.20
N GLY A 286 -4.45 -7.03 -7.94
CA GLY A 286 -5.00 -7.99 -6.99
C GLY A 286 -4.12 -8.29 -5.77
N ILE A 287 -4.71 -9.00 -4.80
CA ILE A 287 -4.06 -9.41 -3.54
C ILE A 287 -3.92 -10.93 -3.46
N LYS A 288 -2.81 -11.39 -2.89
CA LYS A 288 -2.58 -12.81 -2.53
C LYS A 288 -2.13 -12.92 -1.06
N ILE A 289 -2.96 -13.54 -0.23
CA ILE A 289 -2.64 -13.80 1.18
C ILE A 289 -2.48 -15.30 1.38
N LYS A 290 -1.24 -15.76 1.27
CA LYS A 290 -0.98 -17.19 1.19
C LYS A 290 -0.65 -17.83 2.55
N GLY A 291 -0.26 -17.04 3.55
CA GLY A 291 0.15 -17.52 4.86
C GLY A 291 -1.04 -17.86 5.76
N ASP A 292 -0.91 -18.96 6.52
CA ASP A 292 -1.87 -19.33 7.55
C ASP A 292 -1.94 -18.26 8.65
N GLY A 293 -3.15 -17.91 9.09
CA GLY A 293 -3.41 -16.83 10.05
C GLY A 293 -2.94 -15.43 9.64
N SER A 294 -2.47 -15.24 8.40
CA SER A 294 -1.93 -13.96 7.95
C SER A 294 -3.03 -12.94 7.69
N THR A 295 -2.75 -11.68 7.99
CA THR A 295 -3.71 -10.57 7.95
C THR A 295 -3.21 -9.46 7.04
N LEU A 296 -4.10 -8.96 6.16
CA LEU A 296 -3.97 -7.66 5.53
C LEU A 296 -4.94 -6.70 6.24
N ASN A 297 -4.40 -5.71 6.95
CA ASN A 297 -5.20 -4.58 7.44
C ASN A 297 -5.22 -3.53 6.33
N LEU A 298 -6.37 -3.35 5.69
CA LEU A 298 -6.62 -2.35 4.66
C LEU A 298 -7.29 -1.13 5.30
N ASN A 299 -6.49 -0.11 5.60
CA ASN A 299 -6.94 1.15 6.20
C ASN A 299 -7.35 2.12 5.10
N ILE A 300 -8.63 2.47 5.04
CA ILE A 300 -9.20 3.35 4.03
C ILE A 300 -9.28 4.78 4.57
N GLY A 301 -8.58 5.70 3.93
CA GLY A 301 -8.61 7.11 4.27
C GLY A 301 -10.02 7.72 4.16
N SER A 302 -10.30 8.73 4.97
CA SER A 302 -11.62 9.40 4.99
C SER A 302 -11.99 10.03 3.65
N GLY A 303 -11.02 10.52 2.87
CA GLY A 303 -11.20 11.07 1.53
C GLY A 303 -11.26 10.05 0.39
N VAL A 304 -10.93 8.78 0.65
CA VAL A 304 -10.91 7.74 -0.39
C VAL A 304 -12.32 7.33 -0.78
N THR A 305 -12.56 7.28 -2.09
CA THR A 305 -13.85 6.96 -2.73
C THR A 305 -13.76 5.71 -3.61
N SER A 306 -12.56 5.25 -3.98
CA SER A 306 -12.38 4.01 -4.71
C SER A 306 -11.05 3.31 -4.39
N VAL A 307 -11.12 2.03 -4.04
CA VAL A 307 -9.99 1.11 -3.97
C VAL A 307 -10.36 -0.16 -4.72
N ALA A 308 -9.88 -0.28 -5.95
CA ALA A 308 -10.16 -1.42 -6.81
C ALA A 308 -9.00 -2.40 -6.82
N PHE A 309 -9.30 -3.67 -6.57
CA PHE A 309 -8.44 -4.80 -6.86
C PHE A 309 -9.00 -5.52 -8.09
N GLY A 310 -8.22 -5.63 -9.16
CA GLY A 310 -8.60 -6.28 -10.41
C GLY A 310 -8.82 -7.80 -10.28
N ALA A 311 -8.66 -8.53 -11.37
CA ALA A 311 -9.00 -9.96 -11.40
C ALA A 311 -8.03 -10.88 -10.62
N ASN A 312 -6.86 -10.40 -10.20
CA ASN A 312 -5.79 -11.25 -9.66
C ASN A 312 -5.94 -11.58 -8.15
N ASN A 313 -7.17 -11.74 -7.66
CA ASN A 313 -7.50 -12.04 -6.25
C ASN A 313 -7.61 -13.54 -5.98
N ALA A 314 -6.53 -14.30 -6.20
CA ALA A 314 -6.51 -15.75 -6.10
C ALA A 314 -5.54 -16.28 -5.03
N ASN A 315 -5.80 -17.49 -4.52
CA ASN A 315 -4.96 -18.21 -3.56
C ASN A 315 -4.89 -17.56 -2.16
N TRP A 316 -6.03 -17.17 -1.61
CA TRP A 316 -6.11 -16.79 -0.21
C TRP A 316 -6.15 -18.04 0.66
N HIS A 317 -5.34 -18.08 1.71
CA HIS A 317 -5.36 -19.17 2.68
C HIS A 317 -6.70 -19.17 3.43
N ALA A 318 -7.25 -20.33 3.76
CA ALA A 318 -8.57 -20.43 4.40
C ALA A 318 -8.68 -19.59 5.69
N ASN A 319 -7.61 -19.57 6.50
CA ASN A 319 -7.55 -18.80 7.76
C ASN A 319 -6.96 -17.39 7.59
N SER A 320 -6.73 -16.93 6.36
CA SER A 320 -6.24 -15.57 6.13
C SER A 320 -7.35 -14.54 6.39
N ILE A 321 -6.96 -13.30 6.67
CA ILE A 321 -7.88 -12.23 7.02
C ILE A 321 -7.59 -11.00 6.16
N ILE A 322 -8.63 -10.42 5.58
CA ILE A 322 -8.60 -9.04 5.11
C ILE A 322 -9.46 -8.22 6.04
N ASN A 323 -8.83 -7.38 6.84
CA ASN A 323 -9.52 -6.49 7.74
C ASN A 323 -9.60 -5.09 7.11
N ILE A 324 -10.79 -4.69 6.70
CA ILE A 324 -11.05 -3.37 6.13
C ILE A 324 -11.40 -2.42 7.27
N ILE A 325 -10.54 -1.42 7.47
CA ILE A 325 -10.69 -0.40 8.50
C ILE A 325 -11.16 0.89 7.84
N GLY A 326 -12.23 1.49 8.36
CA GLY A 326 -12.87 2.65 7.72
C GLY A 326 -13.74 2.26 6.52
N TYR A 327 -14.41 1.10 6.60
CA TYR A 327 -15.28 0.59 5.55
C TYR A 327 -16.37 1.58 5.15
N LYS A 328 -16.54 1.72 3.84
CA LYS A 328 -17.63 2.46 3.19
C LYS A 328 -18.18 1.55 2.10
N GLU A 329 -19.48 1.36 2.10
CA GLU A 329 -20.14 0.51 1.12
C GLU A 329 -19.84 0.96 -0.31
N GLY A 330 -19.48 0.00 -1.18
CA GLY A 330 -19.16 0.27 -2.58
C GLY A 330 -17.76 0.85 -2.85
N VAL A 331 -16.98 1.24 -1.83
CA VAL A 331 -15.66 1.87 -2.03
C VAL A 331 -14.57 0.85 -2.36
N VAL A 332 -14.61 -0.34 -1.77
CA VAL A 332 -13.66 -1.41 -2.04
C VAL A 332 -14.23 -2.36 -3.08
N LYS A 333 -13.48 -2.62 -4.14
CA LYS A 333 -13.89 -3.48 -5.26
C LYS A 333 -12.93 -4.65 -5.45
N PHE A 334 -13.48 -5.83 -5.73
CA PHE A 334 -12.72 -7.03 -6.04
C PHE A 334 -13.18 -7.62 -7.38
N GLY A 335 -12.27 -7.70 -8.34
CA GLY A 335 -12.51 -8.18 -9.69
C GLY A 335 -13.40 -7.25 -10.49
N THR A 336 -14.21 -7.84 -11.37
CA THR A 336 -15.03 -7.12 -12.36
C THR A 336 -16.52 -7.41 -12.24
N ASP A 337 -16.88 -8.38 -11.41
CA ASP A 337 -18.25 -8.89 -11.26
C ASP A 337 -18.43 -9.61 -9.91
N ASN A 338 -19.66 -10.05 -9.68
CA ASN A 338 -20.08 -10.77 -8.47
C ASN A 338 -19.56 -12.22 -8.34
N THR A 339 -18.84 -12.75 -9.33
CA THR A 339 -18.23 -14.09 -9.28
C THR A 339 -16.78 -14.07 -8.82
N SER A 340 -16.24 -12.87 -8.59
CA SER A 340 -14.90 -12.64 -8.06
C SER A 340 -14.70 -13.28 -6.67
N LEU A 341 -13.47 -13.26 -6.16
CA LEU A 341 -13.12 -13.87 -4.86
C LEU A 341 -13.42 -15.37 -4.77
N ASN A 342 -13.13 -16.11 -5.85
CA ASN A 342 -13.38 -17.54 -5.99
C ASN A 342 -14.86 -17.90 -5.79
N GLY A 343 -15.74 -17.28 -6.59
CA GLY A 343 -17.19 -17.46 -6.47
C GLY A 343 -17.73 -16.95 -5.13
N GLY A 344 -17.13 -15.88 -4.58
CA GLY A 344 -17.45 -15.33 -3.26
C GLY A 344 -16.94 -16.14 -2.06
N ALA A 345 -16.27 -17.28 -2.27
CA ALA A 345 -15.78 -18.11 -1.16
C ALA A 345 -14.86 -17.35 -0.19
N TYR A 346 -14.07 -16.38 -0.70
CA TYR A 346 -13.18 -15.59 0.14
C TYR A 346 -13.86 -14.41 0.87
N LEU A 347 -15.16 -14.17 0.68
CA LEU A 347 -15.89 -13.17 1.47
C LEU A 347 -15.85 -13.49 2.97
N ALA A 348 -15.77 -14.78 3.33
CA ALA A 348 -15.63 -15.24 4.72
C ALA A 348 -14.31 -14.82 5.38
N ASN A 349 -13.29 -14.48 4.58
CA ASN A 349 -12.00 -14.00 5.06
C ASN A 349 -12.02 -12.48 5.37
N ILE A 350 -13.08 -11.77 4.97
CA ILE A 350 -13.18 -10.33 5.13
C ILE A 350 -13.79 -9.96 6.49
N ARG A 351 -13.16 -9.01 7.15
CA ARG A 351 -13.56 -8.39 8.41
C ARG A 351 -13.70 -6.89 8.22
N ILE A 352 -14.61 -6.29 8.98
CA ILE A 352 -14.82 -4.84 9.02
C ILE A 352 -14.47 -4.36 10.43
N ASP A 353 -13.51 -3.44 10.53
CA ASP A 353 -13.04 -2.84 11.79
C ASP A 353 -12.73 -3.90 12.89
N GLY A 354 -12.05 -4.98 12.50
CA GLY A 354 -11.64 -6.08 13.36
C GLY A 354 -12.77 -7.07 13.70
N GLN A 355 -14.02 -6.74 13.41
CA GLN A 355 -15.15 -7.64 13.57
C GLN A 355 -15.27 -8.52 12.32
N GLN A 356 -15.56 -9.81 12.48
CA GLN A 356 -16.12 -10.58 11.37
C GLN A 356 -17.32 -9.81 10.84
N ALA A 357 -17.45 -9.68 9.51
CA ALA A 357 -18.58 -9.02 8.84
C ALA A 357 -19.85 -9.19 9.69
N PRO A 358 -20.44 -8.05 10.10
CA PRO A 358 -20.97 -7.86 11.44
C PRO A 358 -21.97 -8.95 11.82
N MET A 359 -22.08 -9.21 13.12
CA MET A 359 -23.17 -9.99 13.71
C MET A 359 -24.55 -9.45 13.29
N GLY A 360 -25.02 -9.78 12.08
CA GLY A 360 -26.31 -9.37 11.52
C GLY A 360 -26.43 -9.39 9.98
N GLU A 361 -25.38 -9.08 9.22
CA GLU A 361 -25.47 -8.87 7.75
C GLU A 361 -24.24 -9.45 7.02
N PRO A 362 -24.39 -10.52 6.21
CA PRO A 362 -23.31 -11.05 5.38
C PRO A 362 -22.78 -10.00 4.39
N LEU A 363 -21.53 -10.11 3.97
CA LEU A 363 -21.00 -9.32 2.85
C LEU A 363 -21.33 -9.99 1.52
N SER A 364 -21.41 -9.18 0.46
CA SER A 364 -21.51 -9.66 -0.92
C SER A 364 -20.77 -8.76 -1.90
N LEU A 365 -20.74 -9.18 -3.16
CA LEU A 365 -20.28 -8.38 -4.30
C LEU A 365 -21.48 -8.00 -5.17
N ASP A 366 -21.56 -6.74 -5.59
CA ASP A 366 -22.53 -6.28 -6.60
C ASP A 366 -22.13 -6.71 -8.04
N ALA A 367 -22.93 -6.31 -9.03
CA ALA A 367 -22.72 -6.68 -10.43
C ALA A 367 -21.38 -6.19 -10.99
N GLU A 368 -20.81 -5.13 -10.41
CA GLU A 368 -19.53 -4.53 -10.78
C GLU A 368 -18.37 -5.03 -9.91
N GLY A 369 -18.62 -5.91 -8.93
CA GLY A 369 -17.62 -6.46 -8.01
C GLY A 369 -17.33 -5.57 -6.80
N ASN A 370 -18.14 -4.54 -6.52
CA ASN A 370 -17.97 -3.73 -5.32
C ASN A 370 -18.43 -4.50 -4.09
N LEU A 371 -17.68 -4.37 -3.00
CA LEU A 371 -18.01 -4.96 -1.71
C LEU A 371 -19.14 -4.16 -1.05
N ILE A 372 -20.22 -4.86 -0.75
CA ILE A 372 -21.46 -4.30 -0.19
C ILE A 372 -22.01 -5.18 0.93
N GLY A 373 -22.98 -4.64 1.69
CA GLY A 373 -23.81 -5.48 2.56
C GLY A 373 -24.73 -6.37 1.73
N ALA A 374 -24.95 -7.61 2.13
CA ALA A 374 -25.83 -8.53 1.39
C ALA A 374 -27.29 -8.04 1.34
N ALA A 375 -27.80 -7.31 2.34
CA ALA A 375 -29.10 -6.66 2.24
C ALA A 375 -29.20 -5.65 1.08
N SER A 376 -28.09 -5.06 0.65
CA SER A 376 -28.07 -4.11 -0.47
C SER A 376 -28.24 -4.79 -1.83
N LEU A 377 -28.01 -6.11 -1.93
CA LEU A 377 -28.40 -6.90 -3.10
C LEU A 377 -29.91 -7.09 -3.22
N VAL A 378 -30.65 -6.90 -2.12
CA VAL A 378 -32.09 -6.99 -2.15
C VAL A 378 -32.61 -5.72 -2.79
N LEU A 379 -32.82 -5.78 -4.10
CA LEU A 379 -33.59 -4.79 -4.83
C LEU A 379 -34.93 -4.66 -4.09
N SER A 380 -35.18 -3.53 -3.44
CA SER A 380 -36.42 -3.24 -2.75
C SER A 380 -37.58 -3.66 -3.66
N THR A 381 -38.41 -4.62 -3.25
CA THR A 381 -39.74 -4.70 -3.84
C THR A 381 -40.41 -3.40 -3.44
N GLU A 382 -40.72 -2.55 -4.41
CA GLU A 382 -41.47 -1.32 -4.15
C GLU A 382 -42.59 -1.62 -3.18
N LYS A 383 -42.59 -0.91 -2.06
CA LYS A 383 -43.68 -0.93 -1.10
C LYS A 383 -44.91 -0.46 -1.88
N HIS A 384 -45.72 -1.40 -2.38
CA HIS A 384 -46.85 -1.14 -3.27
C HIS A 384 -47.61 0.09 -2.80
N ASN A 385 -47.67 1.12 -3.66
CA ASN A 385 -48.20 2.44 -3.35
C ASN A 385 -49.53 2.36 -2.59
N ALA A 386 -49.49 2.68 -1.29
CA ALA A 386 -50.68 2.91 -0.49
C ALA A 386 -51.25 4.28 -0.87
N PHE A 387 -52.44 4.31 -1.47
CA PHE A 387 -53.14 5.57 -1.76
C PHE A 387 -53.82 6.11 -0.50
N GLN A 388 -54.07 7.43 -0.46
CA GLN A 388 -54.76 8.06 0.67
C GLN A 388 -56.25 7.66 0.66
N PHE A 389 -56.70 7.13 1.79
CA PHE A 389 -58.03 6.56 1.96
C PHE A 389 -58.48 6.63 3.41
N SER A 390 -59.76 6.96 3.63
CA SER A 390 -60.47 6.75 4.89
C SER A 390 -61.84 6.09 4.65
N MET A 391 -62.39 5.47 5.69
CA MET A 391 -63.69 4.80 5.63
C MET A 391 -64.58 5.17 6.82
N TYR A 392 -65.89 5.21 6.59
CA TYR A 392 -66.86 5.55 7.63
C TYR A 392 -68.27 5.00 7.30
N PRO A 393 -69.11 4.79 8.32
CA PRO A 393 -68.77 4.82 9.74
C PRO A 393 -67.90 3.61 10.12
N ASN A 394 -67.14 3.73 11.21
CA ASN A 394 -66.48 2.61 11.88
C ASN A 394 -66.58 2.88 13.39
N PRO A 395 -67.39 2.13 14.16
CA PRO A 395 -68.12 0.90 13.78
C PRO A 395 -69.22 1.09 12.72
N VAL A 396 -69.53 0.02 11.97
CA VAL A 396 -70.51 0.02 10.86
C VAL A 396 -71.65 -0.96 11.11
N LYS A 397 -72.88 -0.58 10.73
CA LYS A 397 -74.06 -1.46 10.76
C LYS A 397 -74.32 -2.17 9.44
N GLU A 398 -74.35 -1.42 8.33
CA GLU A 398 -74.77 -1.96 7.03
C GLU A 398 -73.84 -1.56 5.89
N ILE A 399 -73.50 -0.27 5.75
CA ILE A 399 -72.75 0.23 4.59
C ILE A 399 -71.50 0.99 5.05
N ILE A 400 -70.34 0.60 4.52
CA ILE A 400 -69.07 1.33 4.64
C ILE A 400 -68.91 2.24 3.42
N ASN A 401 -68.71 3.53 3.66
CA ASN A 401 -68.40 4.53 2.65
C ASN A 401 -66.91 4.84 2.65
N PHE A 402 -66.41 5.28 1.49
CA PHE A 402 -65.00 5.54 1.25
C PHE A 402 -64.75 6.99 0.87
N ASN A 403 -63.73 7.59 1.47
CA ASN A 403 -63.19 8.86 1.03
C ASN A 403 -61.78 8.64 0.49
N THR A 404 -61.65 8.72 -0.84
CA THR A 404 -60.39 8.59 -1.55
C THR A 404 -60.46 9.35 -2.87
N LYS A 405 -59.29 9.80 -3.35
CA LYS A 405 -59.15 10.42 -4.68
C LYS A 405 -59.00 9.38 -5.79
N GLU A 406 -58.67 8.13 -5.44
CA GLU A 406 -58.43 7.06 -6.40
C GLU A 406 -59.72 6.29 -6.71
N PRO A 407 -60.05 6.08 -8.00
CA PRO A 407 -61.16 5.20 -8.36
C PRO A 407 -60.87 3.75 -7.91
N LEU A 408 -61.76 3.17 -7.10
CA LEU A 408 -61.63 1.80 -6.62
C LEU A 408 -62.10 0.79 -7.66
N ALA A 409 -61.33 -0.28 -7.84
CA ALA A 409 -61.57 -1.37 -8.79
C ALA A 409 -62.19 -2.61 -8.12
N SER A 410 -61.77 -2.94 -6.90
CA SER A 410 -62.22 -4.14 -6.20
C SER A 410 -62.11 -4.01 -4.67
N ALA A 411 -62.79 -4.89 -3.94
CA ALA A 411 -62.67 -5.02 -2.50
C ALA A 411 -62.80 -6.47 -2.02
N LYS A 412 -62.09 -6.77 -0.93
CA LYS A 412 -62.18 -8.05 -0.21
C LYS A 412 -62.25 -7.82 1.29
N VAL A 413 -63.08 -8.58 1.98
CA VAL A 413 -63.17 -8.57 3.45
C VAL A 413 -62.77 -9.93 3.98
N TYR A 414 -61.92 -9.91 5.01
CA TYR A 414 -61.42 -11.09 5.71
C TYR A 414 -61.84 -11.05 7.18
N ASP A 415 -62.13 -12.21 7.75
CA ASP A 415 -62.24 -12.37 9.20
C ASP A 415 -60.85 -12.41 9.88
N LEU A 416 -60.82 -12.53 11.22
CA LEU A 416 -59.57 -12.57 11.98
C LEU A 416 -58.71 -13.82 11.73
N LEU A 417 -59.28 -14.87 11.16
CA LEU A 417 -58.57 -16.08 10.79
C LEU A 417 -58.03 -16.00 9.34
N GLY A 418 -58.25 -14.88 8.66
CA GLY A 418 -57.81 -14.65 7.28
C GLY A 418 -58.73 -15.29 6.23
N LYS A 419 -59.91 -15.78 6.62
CA LYS A 419 -60.89 -16.32 5.66
C LYS A 419 -61.59 -15.18 4.93
N GLU A 420 -61.62 -15.25 3.60
CA GLU A 420 -62.39 -14.32 2.77
C GLU A 420 -63.90 -14.53 3.02
N VAL A 421 -64.58 -13.49 3.49
CA VAL A 421 -66.00 -13.52 3.84
C VAL A 421 -66.85 -12.65 2.91
N LEU A 422 -66.23 -11.75 2.15
CA LEU A 422 -66.88 -10.93 1.14
C LEU A 422 -65.89 -10.58 0.04
N LYS A 423 -66.31 -10.66 -1.23
CA LYS A 423 -65.51 -10.27 -2.39
C LYS A 423 -66.36 -9.49 -3.38
N ILE A 424 -65.84 -8.35 -3.83
CA ILE A 424 -66.44 -7.49 -4.84
C ILE A 424 -65.39 -7.24 -5.91
N SER A 425 -65.65 -7.67 -7.15
CA SER A 425 -64.69 -7.61 -8.26
C SER A 425 -65.09 -6.59 -9.33
N GLN A 426 -65.79 -5.53 -8.92
CA GLN A 426 -66.25 -4.44 -9.78
C GLN A 426 -66.00 -3.09 -9.09
N PRO A 427 -65.97 -1.97 -9.84
CA PRO A 427 -65.76 -0.66 -9.26
C PRO A 427 -66.80 -0.31 -8.19
N ILE A 428 -66.33 0.29 -7.09
CA ILE A 428 -67.15 0.59 -5.92
C ILE A 428 -66.92 2.01 -5.41
N SER A 429 -67.94 2.57 -4.76
CA SER A 429 -67.84 3.77 -3.92
C SER A 429 -68.19 3.49 -2.45
N ASN A 430 -68.81 2.33 -2.18
CA ASN A 430 -69.17 1.84 -0.86
C ASN A 430 -69.23 0.30 -0.86
N ILE A 431 -69.36 -0.30 0.33
CA ILE A 431 -69.55 -1.75 0.51
C ILE A 431 -70.71 -2.00 1.47
N ASN A 432 -71.62 -2.87 1.08
CA ASN A 432 -72.64 -3.42 1.97
C ASN A 432 -72.07 -4.63 2.73
N VAL A 433 -72.04 -4.53 4.05
CA VAL A 433 -71.57 -5.53 5.02
C VAL A 433 -72.69 -6.04 5.94
N SER A 434 -73.96 -5.79 5.61
CA SER A 434 -75.12 -6.18 6.45
C SER A 434 -75.20 -7.69 6.69
N SER A 435 -74.68 -8.50 5.77
CA SER A 435 -74.64 -9.96 5.87
C SER A 435 -73.56 -10.49 6.81
N LEU A 436 -72.65 -9.63 7.30
CA LEU A 436 -71.59 -10.04 8.22
C LEU A 436 -72.10 -10.02 9.67
N ASN A 437 -71.64 -10.99 10.46
CA ASN A 437 -71.90 -11.02 11.90
C ASN A 437 -71.11 -9.91 12.62
N ARG A 438 -71.53 -9.60 13.86
CA ARG A 438 -70.79 -8.68 14.74
C ARG A 438 -69.36 -9.14 14.95
N GLY A 439 -68.38 -8.27 14.74
CA GLY A 439 -66.97 -8.65 14.86
C GLY A 439 -65.98 -7.67 14.22
N LEU A 440 -64.68 -7.99 14.35
CA LEU A 440 -63.57 -7.26 13.76
C LEU A 440 -63.17 -7.90 12.43
N TYR A 441 -63.03 -7.08 11.38
CA TYR A 441 -62.72 -7.54 10.02
C TYR A 441 -61.57 -6.73 9.41
N VAL A 442 -60.94 -7.30 8.39
CA VAL A 442 -59.91 -6.65 7.58
C VAL A 442 -60.47 -6.40 6.18
N LEU A 443 -60.56 -5.14 5.78
CA LEU A 443 -60.91 -4.72 4.43
C LEU A 443 -59.65 -4.46 3.61
N GLN A 444 -59.55 -5.08 2.45
CA GLN A 444 -58.56 -4.79 1.41
C GLN A 444 -59.26 -4.13 0.23
N LEU A 445 -58.71 -3.02 -0.25
CA LEU A 445 -59.18 -2.29 -1.42
C LEU A 445 -58.08 -2.23 -2.48
N GLU A 446 -58.51 -2.30 -3.74
CA GLU A 446 -57.67 -2.15 -4.90
C GLU A 446 -58.16 -0.96 -5.73
N ALA A 447 -57.27 -0.03 -6.05
CA ALA A 447 -57.53 1.08 -6.94
C ALA A 447 -57.31 0.66 -8.41
N LYS A 448 -57.95 1.35 -9.36
CA LYS A 448 -57.81 1.07 -10.80
C LYS A 448 -56.38 1.21 -11.32
N ASN A 449 -55.53 1.98 -10.63
CA ASN A 449 -54.11 2.14 -10.94
C ASN A 449 -53.23 1.03 -10.33
N GLY A 450 -53.81 -0.01 -9.73
CA GLY A 450 -53.09 -1.11 -9.09
C GLY A 450 -52.63 -0.83 -7.65
N GLY A 451 -52.97 0.32 -7.07
CA GLY A 451 -52.70 0.62 -5.67
C GLY A 451 -53.52 -0.26 -4.72
N LEU A 452 -52.90 -0.77 -3.66
CA LEU A 452 -53.54 -1.65 -2.67
C LEU A 452 -53.50 -1.01 -1.28
N VAL A 453 -54.64 -1.00 -0.58
CA VAL A 453 -54.71 -0.55 0.81
C VAL A 453 -55.51 -1.52 1.67
N THR A 454 -55.06 -1.70 2.91
CA THR A 454 -55.71 -2.57 3.89
C THR A 454 -56.04 -1.78 5.15
N ARG A 455 -57.24 -1.97 5.70
CA ARG A 455 -57.71 -1.34 6.95
C ARG A 455 -58.64 -2.27 7.73
N LYS A 456 -58.64 -2.12 9.06
CA LYS A 456 -59.55 -2.86 9.96
C LYS A 456 -60.84 -2.07 10.20
N PHE A 457 -61.98 -2.75 10.36
CA PHE A 457 -63.24 -2.15 10.78
C PHE A 457 -64.04 -3.07 11.72
N ILE A 458 -64.93 -2.49 12.51
CA ILE A 458 -65.80 -3.19 13.48
C ILE A 458 -67.24 -3.22 12.94
N LYS A 459 -67.85 -4.41 12.86
CA LYS A 459 -69.27 -4.62 12.52
C LYS A 459 -70.13 -4.69 13.79
N GLU A 460 -71.18 -3.86 13.84
CA GLU A 460 -72.20 -3.81 14.91
C GLU A 460 -73.44 -4.68 14.68
#